data_AF-A0A949PG94-F1
#
_entry.id   AF-A0A949PG94-F1
#
_cell.length_a   1.000
_cell.length_b   1.000
_cell.length_c   1.000
_cell.angle_alpha   90.00
_cell.angle_beta   90.00
_cell.angle_gamma   90.00
#
_symmetry.space_group_name_H-M   'P 1'
#
loop_
_entity.id
_entity.type
_entity.pdbx_description
1 polymer ?
#
loop_
_entity_poly.entity_id
_entity_poly.type
_entity_poly.pdbx_seq_one_letter_code
_entity_poly.pdbx_strand_id
1 'polypeptide(L)'
;MTDLLPKNASALEKRIDTVNASRFDLNIRISALWNPYACPIDFLPYLAFAFSVDYWDENWSQDAKREVVAQAIKVHRHKGTPGALKDMLRAAGYGEVELVEGLDARRRDGSVNRDGIYFHSEFEHWALFNLRLL
;
A
#
# COMPACT_ATOMS: atom_id res chain seq x y z
N MET A 1 38.92 3.69 -3.37
CA MET A 1 38.96 2.46 -2.56
C MET A 1 40.22 2.51 -1.72
N THR A 2 40.09 2.39 -0.40
CA THR A 2 41.24 2.28 0.50
C THR A 2 41.91 0.92 0.33
N ASP A 3 43.23 0.89 0.17
CA ASP A 3 44.01 -0.35 0.14
C ASP A 3 43.89 -1.03 1.51
N LEU A 4 43.23 -2.19 1.54
CA LEU A 4 42.98 -2.97 2.76
C LEU A 4 44.15 -3.92 3.08
N LEU A 5 45.10 -4.08 2.16
CA LEU A 5 46.21 -5.00 2.36
C LEU A 5 47.26 -4.43 3.31
N PRO A 6 47.93 -5.29 4.11
CA PRO A 6 49.04 -4.86 4.94
C PRO A 6 50.22 -4.41 4.06
N LYS A 7 51.07 -3.53 4.60
CA LYS A 7 52.17 -2.90 3.84
C LYS A 7 53.19 -3.89 3.28
N ASN A 8 53.30 -5.09 3.85
CA ASN A 8 54.18 -6.17 3.40
C ASN A 8 53.56 -7.10 2.34
N ALA A 9 52.38 -6.78 1.81
CA ALA A 9 51.71 -7.59 0.79
C ALA A 9 52.55 -7.69 -0.50
N SER A 10 52.71 -8.92 -0.96
CA SER A 10 53.39 -9.29 -2.20
C SER A 10 52.64 -8.78 -3.43
N ALA A 11 53.33 -8.74 -4.57
CA ALA A 11 52.74 -8.32 -5.84
C ALA A 11 51.59 -9.26 -6.29
N LEU A 12 51.64 -10.55 -5.93
CA LEU A 12 50.57 -11.51 -6.24
C LEU A 12 49.30 -11.16 -5.46
N GLU A 13 49.42 -10.93 -4.15
CA GLU A 13 48.28 -10.59 -3.29
C GLU A 13 47.57 -9.32 -3.75
N LYS A 14 48.33 -8.27 -4.11
CA LYS A 14 47.78 -7.02 -4.67
C LYS A 14 47.03 -7.24 -5.98
N ARG A 15 47.54 -8.12 -6.86
CA ARG A 15 46.88 -8.48 -8.12
C ARG A 15 45.60 -9.26 -7.88
N ILE A 16 45.60 -10.21 -6.95
CA ILE A 16 44.41 -10.97 -6.57
C ILE A 16 43.33 -10.03 -6.01
N ASP A 17 43.72 -9.10 -5.13
CA ASP A 17 42.81 -8.09 -4.57
C ASP A 17 42.18 -7.22 -5.68
N THR A 18 42.99 -6.72 -6.61
CA THR A 18 42.50 -5.90 -7.74
C THR A 18 41.51 -6.66 -8.62
N VAL A 19 41.79 -7.94 -8.93
CA VAL A 19 40.91 -8.78 -9.74
C VAL A 19 39.60 -9.09 -9.00
N ASN A 20 39.65 -9.26 -7.68
CA ASN A 20 38.47 -9.55 -6.86
C ASN A 20 37.65 -8.31 -6.49
N ALA A 21 38.22 -7.11 -6.52
CA ALA A 21 37.55 -5.87 -6.12
C ALA A 21 36.23 -5.64 -6.89
N SER A 22 36.22 -5.89 -8.20
CA SER A 22 35.03 -5.73 -9.05
C SER A 22 33.91 -6.73 -8.72
N ARG A 23 34.23 -7.86 -8.09
CA ARG A 23 33.26 -8.89 -7.72
C ARG A 23 32.35 -8.46 -6.57
N PHE A 24 32.80 -7.48 -5.79
CA PHE A 24 32.03 -6.90 -4.68
C PHE A 24 31.29 -5.61 -5.07
N ASP A 25 31.43 -5.14 -6.31
CA ASP A 25 30.65 -4.02 -6.84
C ASP A 25 29.23 -4.47 -7.21
N LEU A 26 28.49 -4.89 -6.20
CA LEU A 26 27.10 -5.29 -6.32
C LEU A 26 26.24 -4.03 -6.34
N ASN A 27 25.74 -3.65 -7.51
CA ASN A 27 24.79 -2.54 -7.67
C ASN A 27 23.37 -2.93 -7.18
N ILE A 28 23.27 -3.49 -5.97
CA ILE A 28 22.02 -3.89 -5.34
C ILE A 28 21.68 -2.84 -4.29
N ARG A 29 20.70 -1.98 -4.60
CA ARG A 29 20.22 -0.97 -3.66
C ARG A 29 19.08 -1.57 -2.84
N ILE A 30 19.42 -2.31 -1.77
CA ILE A 30 18.42 -2.94 -0.87
C ILE A 30 17.44 -1.89 -0.31
N SER A 31 17.91 -0.67 -0.04
CA SER A 31 17.07 0.43 0.41
C SER A 31 15.99 0.84 -0.60
N ALA A 32 16.22 0.63 -1.89
CA ALA A 32 15.22 0.93 -2.92
C ALA A 32 14.02 -0.01 -2.84
N LEU A 33 14.19 -1.24 -2.34
CA LEU A 33 13.11 -2.22 -2.18
C LEU A 33 12.06 -1.79 -1.15
N TRP A 34 12.45 -0.96 -0.18
CA TRP A 34 11.56 -0.41 0.86
C TRP A 34 10.98 0.96 0.50
N ASN A 35 11.23 1.47 -0.71
CA ASN A 35 10.69 2.72 -1.19
C ASN A 35 9.67 2.45 -2.31
N PRO A 36 8.38 2.76 -2.13
CA PRO A 36 7.34 2.54 -3.13
C PRO A 36 7.63 3.17 -4.50
N TYR A 37 8.37 4.29 -4.55
CA TYR A 37 8.69 4.99 -5.80
C TYR A 37 10.01 4.54 -6.45
N ALA A 38 10.92 3.93 -5.69
CA ALA A 38 12.21 3.45 -6.21
C ALA A 38 12.29 1.94 -6.37
N CYS A 39 11.36 1.18 -5.78
CA CYS A 39 11.32 -0.27 -5.87
C CYS A 39 11.05 -0.70 -7.33
N PRO A 40 11.80 -1.66 -7.88
CA PRO A 40 11.48 -2.23 -9.18
C PRO A 40 10.06 -2.81 -9.18
N ILE A 41 9.33 -2.65 -10.29
CA ILE A 41 7.90 -2.97 -10.35
C ILE A 41 7.62 -4.44 -10.03
N ASP A 42 8.51 -5.35 -10.43
CA ASP A 42 8.39 -6.79 -10.19
C ASP A 42 8.44 -7.15 -8.70
N PHE A 43 9.08 -6.30 -7.87
CA PHE A 43 9.16 -6.50 -6.42
C PHE A 43 8.10 -5.71 -5.64
N LEU A 44 7.38 -4.81 -6.29
CA LEU A 44 6.38 -3.95 -5.66
C LEU A 44 5.24 -4.74 -4.99
N PRO A 45 4.71 -5.86 -5.54
CA PRO A 45 3.69 -6.67 -4.86
C PRO A 45 4.15 -7.21 -3.50
N TYR A 46 5.44 -7.54 -3.35
CA TYR A 46 5.97 -8.01 -2.07
C TYR A 46 6.08 -6.87 -1.05
N LEU A 47 6.41 -5.66 -1.52
CA LEU A 47 6.36 -4.48 -0.66
C LEU A 47 4.92 -4.15 -0.25
N ALA A 48 3.96 -4.27 -1.18
CA ALA A 48 2.53 -4.11 -0.91
C ALA A 48 2.07 -5.10 0.18
N PHE A 49 2.46 -6.36 0.05
CA PHE A 49 2.21 -7.39 1.05
C PHE A 49 2.83 -7.02 2.42
N ALA A 50 4.09 -6.57 2.45
CA ALA A 50 4.76 -6.15 3.68
C ALA A 50 4.04 -4.98 4.38
N PHE A 51 3.41 -4.09 3.62
CA PHE A 51 2.58 -2.99 4.15
C PHE A 51 1.11 -3.37 4.35
N SER A 52 0.77 -4.65 4.25
CA SER A 52 -0.58 -5.18 4.45
C SER A 52 -1.62 -4.52 3.54
N VAL A 53 -1.27 -4.27 2.28
CA VAL A 53 -2.25 -3.81 1.28
C VAL A 53 -3.30 -4.91 1.08
N ASP A 54 -4.56 -4.63 1.45
CA ASP A 54 -5.63 -5.63 1.51
C ASP A 54 -6.15 -6.03 0.11
N TYR A 55 -6.18 -5.08 -0.85
CA TYR A 55 -6.63 -5.31 -2.22
C TYR A 55 -5.55 -4.89 -3.21
N TRP A 56 -5.24 -5.78 -4.15
CA TRP A 56 -4.22 -5.59 -5.16
C TRP A 56 -4.74 -6.08 -6.51
N ASP A 57 -4.72 -5.21 -7.52
CA ASP A 57 -5.07 -5.57 -8.90
C ASP A 57 -3.83 -5.49 -9.78
N GLU A 58 -3.52 -6.61 -10.44
CA GLU A 58 -2.38 -6.67 -11.35
C GLU A 58 -2.55 -5.82 -12.61
N ASN A 59 -3.79 -5.45 -12.94
CA ASN A 59 -4.11 -4.64 -14.11
C ASN A 59 -3.99 -3.13 -13.86
N TRP A 60 -3.74 -2.71 -12.61
CA TRP A 60 -3.49 -1.30 -12.30
C TRP A 60 -2.25 -0.76 -13.02
N SER A 61 -2.28 0.54 -13.33
CA SER A 61 -1.10 1.23 -13.83
C SER A 61 0.04 1.16 -12.81
N GLN A 62 1.29 1.26 -13.27
CA GLN A 62 2.44 1.24 -12.37
C GLN A 62 2.35 2.36 -11.32
N ASP A 63 1.86 3.53 -11.71
CA ASP A 63 1.69 4.68 -10.82
C ASP A 63 0.64 4.40 -9.74
N ALA A 64 -0.51 3.82 -10.10
CA ALA A 64 -1.55 3.45 -9.14
C ALA A 64 -1.04 2.38 -8.16
N LYS A 65 -0.34 1.36 -8.65
CA LYS A 65 0.31 0.35 -7.80
C LYS A 65 1.26 1.00 -6.78
N ARG A 66 2.10 1.94 -7.22
CA ARG A 66 3.06 2.65 -6.34
C ARG A 66 2.33 3.52 -5.32
N GLU A 67 1.31 4.24 -5.74
CA GLU A 67 0.56 5.15 -4.88
C GLU A 67 -0.23 4.40 -3.81
N VAL A 68 -0.86 3.27 -4.14
CA VAL A 68 -1.53 2.41 -3.15
C VAL A 68 -0.56 1.95 -2.08
N VAL A 69 0.65 1.50 -2.45
CA VAL A 69 1.67 1.09 -1.48
C VAL A 69 2.16 2.28 -0.65
N ALA A 70 2.37 3.45 -1.26
CA ALA A 70 2.78 4.65 -0.55
C ALA A 70 1.74 5.14 0.46
N GLN A 71 0.46 5.06 0.12
CA GLN A 71 -0.65 5.48 0.98
C GLN A 71 -1.05 4.43 2.02
N ALA A 72 -0.58 3.18 1.90
CA ALA A 72 -1.00 2.06 2.75
C ALA A 72 -0.95 2.39 4.25
N ILE A 73 0.15 2.97 4.74
CA ILE A 73 0.31 3.32 6.16
C ILE A 73 -0.74 4.37 6.59
N LYS A 74 -0.98 5.39 5.76
CA LYS A 74 -1.97 6.44 6.06
C LYS A 74 -3.38 5.85 6.09
N VAL A 75 -3.73 5.03 5.10
CA VAL A 75 -5.03 4.34 5.02
C VAL A 75 -5.24 3.46 6.25
N HIS A 76 -4.24 2.67 6.65
CA HIS A 76 -4.33 1.82 7.84
C HIS A 76 -4.50 2.61 9.14
N ARG A 77 -3.86 3.78 9.28
CA ARG A 77 -4.02 4.65 10.46
C ARG A 77 -5.44 5.22 10.60
N HIS A 78 -6.18 5.32 9.50
CA HIS A 78 -7.55 5.82 9.47
C HIS A 78 -8.56 4.75 9.04
N LYS A 79 -8.18 3.47 9.14
CA LYS A 79 -9.00 2.34 8.70
C LYS A 79 -10.37 2.37 9.39
N GLY A 80 -11.42 2.12 8.62
CA GLY A 80 -12.81 2.22 9.08
C GLY A 80 -13.44 3.61 8.97
N THR A 81 -12.71 4.62 8.46
CA THR A 81 -13.28 5.93 8.15
C THR A 81 -13.63 6.07 6.66
N PRO A 82 -14.66 6.86 6.30
CA PRO A 82 -14.95 7.22 4.91
C PRO A 82 -13.74 7.82 4.17
N GLY A 83 -12.91 8.58 4.89
CA GLY A 83 -11.71 9.22 4.33
C GLY A 83 -10.67 8.20 3.87
N ALA A 84 -10.42 7.16 4.66
CA ALA A 84 -9.48 6.09 4.28
C ALA A 84 -9.95 5.32 3.04
N LEU A 85 -11.27 5.08 2.93
CA LEU A 85 -11.86 4.43 1.75
C LEU A 85 -11.68 5.29 0.49
N LYS A 86 -11.98 6.59 0.59
CA LYS A 86 -11.77 7.54 -0.52
C LYS A 86 -10.31 7.65 -0.93
N ASP A 87 -9.41 7.76 0.04
CA ASP A 87 -7.97 7.84 -0.21
C ASP A 87 -7.43 6.58 -0.90
N MET A 88 -7.87 5.39 -0.48
CA MET A 88 -7.50 4.12 -1.11
C MET A 88 -7.99 4.05 -2.57
N LEU A 89 -9.26 4.40 -2.82
CA LEU A 89 -9.84 4.37 -4.16
C LEU A 89 -9.19 5.39 -5.09
N ARG A 90 -8.86 6.58 -4.57
CA ARG A 90 -8.10 7.60 -5.29
C ARG A 90 -6.70 7.07 -5.66
N ALA A 91 -5.99 6.46 -4.71
CA ALA A 91 -4.65 5.89 -4.92
C ALA A 91 -4.68 4.76 -5.97
N ALA A 92 -5.73 3.94 -5.97
CA ALA A 92 -5.94 2.88 -6.96
C ALA A 92 -6.33 3.42 -8.37
N GLY A 93 -6.52 4.73 -8.53
CA GLY A 93 -6.80 5.37 -9.81
C GLY A 93 -8.28 5.52 -10.15
N TYR A 94 -9.21 5.23 -9.22
CA TYR A 94 -10.65 5.40 -9.44
C TYR A 94 -11.14 6.84 -9.27
N GLY A 95 -10.27 7.77 -8.85
CA GLY A 95 -10.60 9.18 -8.69
C GLY A 95 -11.41 9.49 -7.42
N GLU A 96 -12.21 10.55 -7.48
CA GLU A 96 -13.13 10.91 -6.39
C GLU A 96 -14.37 10.02 -6.43
N VAL A 97 -14.78 9.55 -5.26
CA VAL A 97 -15.97 8.72 -5.11
C VAL A 97 -16.96 9.35 -4.15
N GLU A 98 -18.23 9.24 -4.49
CA GLU A 98 -19.33 9.59 -3.59
C GLU A 98 -19.67 8.36 -2.74
N LEU A 99 -19.61 8.54 -1.41
CA LEU A 99 -20.02 7.53 -0.45
C LEU A 99 -21.46 7.84 -0.02
N VAL A 100 -22.39 6.96 -0.37
CA VAL A 100 -23.80 7.08 0.00
C VAL A 100 -24.06 6.19 1.22
N GLU A 101 -24.23 6.82 2.38
CA GLU A 101 -24.50 6.14 3.65
C GLU A 101 -26.01 6.16 3.99
N GLY A 102 -26.41 5.37 5.00
CA GLY A 102 -27.78 5.39 5.52
C GLY A 102 -28.81 4.72 4.60
N LEU A 103 -28.37 3.77 3.77
CA LEU A 103 -29.23 3.04 2.82
C LEU A 103 -30.36 2.27 3.51
N ASP A 104 -30.13 1.82 4.73
CA ASP A 104 -31.06 1.03 5.55
C ASP A 104 -31.64 1.83 6.74
N ALA A 105 -31.35 3.13 6.80
CA ALA A 105 -31.81 3.95 7.90
C ALA A 105 -33.29 4.31 7.70
N ARG A 106 -34.18 3.66 8.46
CA ARG A 106 -35.60 4.04 8.55
C ARG A 106 -35.71 5.50 9.00
N ARG A 107 -36.10 6.37 8.06
CA ARG A 107 -36.21 7.82 8.29
C ARG A 107 -37.26 8.09 9.36
N ARG A 108 -37.07 9.17 10.13
CA ARG A 108 -38.04 9.62 11.13
C ARG A 108 -39.12 10.45 10.46
N ASP A 109 -39.89 9.83 9.57
CA ASP A 109 -40.96 10.42 8.78
C ASP A 109 -42.37 9.97 9.22
N GLY A 110 -42.46 9.15 10.26
CA GLY A 110 -43.72 8.63 10.80
C GLY A 110 -44.22 7.36 10.12
N SER A 111 -43.48 6.81 9.15
CA SER A 111 -43.85 5.57 8.45
C SER A 111 -43.63 4.29 9.27
N VAL A 112 -42.94 4.37 10.42
CA VAL A 112 -42.55 3.20 11.22
C VAL A 112 -42.89 3.39 12.71
N ASN A 113 -43.64 2.44 13.27
CA ASN A 113 -43.86 2.32 14.71
C ASN A 113 -42.61 1.78 15.42
N ARG A 114 -42.15 2.50 16.45
CA ARG A 114 -40.95 2.17 17.23
C ARG A 114 -41.35 1.62 18.60
N ASP A 115 -42.04 0.48 18.58
CA ASP A 115 -42.63 -0.15 19.79
C ASP A 115 -41.65 -1.09 20.51
N GLY A 116 -40.34 -0.98 20.24
CA GLY A 116 -39.29 -1.79 20.87
C GLY A 116 -39.13 -3.21 20.33
N ILE A 117 -39.95 -3.62 19.35
CA ILE A 117 -39.94 -4.96 18.74
C ILE A 117 -38.94 -5.05 17.57
N TYR A 118 -38.63 -3.93 16.91
CA TYR A 118 -37.79 -3.88 15.72
C TYR A 118 -36.48 -3.11 15.95
N PHE A 119 -35.39 -3.58 15.35
CA PHE A 119 -34.11 -2.87 15.30
C PHE A 119 -34.22 -1.62 14.40
N HIS A 120 -33.30 -0.66 14.58
CA HIS A 120 -33.26 0.56 13.78
C HIS A 120 -32.83 0.34 12.31
N SER A 121 -32.27 -0.83 11.99
CA SER A 121 -31.91 -1.32 10.66
C SER A 121 -32.79 -2.51 10.26
N GLU A 122 -33.02 -2.71 8.96
CA GLU A 122 -33.72 -3.90 8.44
C GLU A 122 -32.79 -5.13 8.33
N PHE A 123 -31.47 -4.92 8.39
CA PHE A 123 -30.47 -5.99 8.27
C PHE A 123 -29.63 -6.23 9.55
N GLU A 124 -29.10 -7.46 9.66
CA GLU A 124 -28.09 -7.89 10.66
C GLU A 124 -26.68 -7.31 10.41
N HIS A 125 -26.48 -6.57 9.30
CA HIS A 125 -25.17 -6.05 8.92
C HIS A 125 -24.92 -4.65 9.48
N TRP A 126 -23.74 -4.46 10.06
CA TRP A 126 -23.27 -3.16 10.51
C TRP A 126 -22.80 -2.31 9.31
N ALA A 127 -23.36 -1.10 9.18
CA ALA A 127 -23.02 -0.04 8.21
C ALA A 127 -23.07 -0.44 6.71
N LEU A 128 -24.24 -0.28 6.08
CA LEU A 128 -24.42 -0.37 4.63
C LEU A 128 -24.13 0.98 3.96
N PHE A 129 -23.32 0.95 2.90
CA PHE A 129 -23.05 2.09 2.04
C PHE A 129 -22.90 1.67 0.58
N ASN A 130 -23.22 2.58 -0.32
CA ASN A 130 -22.97 2.43 -1.75
C ASN A 130 -21.81 3.34 -2.15
N LEU A 131 -20.98 2.84 -3.05
CA LEU A 131 -19.94 3.62 -3.70
C LEU A 131 -20.41 4.01 -5.09
N ARG A 132 -20.36 5.30 -5.39
CA ARG A 132 -20.63 5.83 -6.71
C ARG A 132 -19.36 6.48 -7.27
N LEU A 133 -18.88 5.93 -8.38
CA LEU A 133 -17.79 6.52 -9.16
C LEU A 133 -18.33 7.76 -9.90
N LEU A 134 -17.56 8.84 -9.90
CA LEU A 134 -17.89 10.11 -10.55
C LEU A 134 -17.34 10.19 -11.98
#